data_AF-A0A416RYB5-F1
#
_entry.id   AF-A0A416RYB5-F1
#
_cell.length_a   1.000
_cell.length_b   1.000
_cell.length_c   1.000
_cell.angle_alpha   90.00
_cell.angle_beta   90.00
_cell.angle_gamma   90.00
#
_symmetry.space_group_name_H-M   'P 1'
#
loop_
_entity.id
_entity.type
_entity.pdbx_description
1 polymer ?
#
loop_
_entity_poly.entity_id
_entity_poly.type
_entity_poly.pdbx_seq_one_letter_code
_entity_poly.pdbx_strand_id
1 'polypeptide(L)'
;MIFEYDEKKNKINIEKHGISFKSAARVFFDYDRIEYYDEENSNVEDRYDIIGDLSAGTAQIERNTEIMIGNIKSDDVLFVVYTERIRKNENGAEIDVTRLISARYATNFERGLYYGKY
;
A
#
# COMPACT_ATOMS: atom_id res chain seq x y z
N MET A 1 -5.77 -5.21 -11.19
CA MET A 1 -5.67 -5.30 -9.73
C MET A 1 -6.78 -4.45 -9.12
N ILE A 2 -7.59 -5.04 -8.23
CA ILE A 2 -8.70 -4.35 -7.57
C ILE A 2 -8.33 -4.17 -6.10
N PHE A 3 -8.44 -2.94 -5.62
CA PHE A 3 -8.14 -2.61 -4.23
C PHE A 3 -9.41 -2.34 -3.45
N GLU A 4 -9.42 -2.80 -2.20
CA GLU A 4 -10.47 -2.45 -1.25
C GLU A 4 -9.93 -2.21 0.15
N TYR A 5 -10.74 -1.58 0.98
CA TYR A 5 -10.47 -1.40 2.40
C TYR A 5 -11.75 -0.98 3.12
N ASP A 6 -11.77 -1.13 4.44
CA ASP A 6 -12.85 -0.61 5.26
C ASP A 6 -12.67 0.91 5.47
N GLU A 7 -13.71 1.70 5.19
CA GLU A 7 -13.63 3.17 5.29
C GLU A 7 -13.46 3.69 6.72
N LYS A 8 -13.98 2.99 7.74
CA LYS A 8 -13.73 3.37 9.14
C LYS A 8 -12.26 3.13 9.48
N LYS A 9 -11.71 2.01 9.02
CA LYS A 9 -10.29 1.70 9.19
C LYS A 9 -9.39 2.68 8.44
N ASN A 10 -9.78 3.08 7.24
CA ASN A 10 -9.07 4.08 6.45
C ASN A 10 -8.99 5.43 7.20
N LYS A 11 -10.11 5.89 7.78
CA LYS A 11 -10.13 7.10 8.62
C LYS A 11 -9.18 7.00 9.81
N ILE A 12 -9.24 5.89 10.56
CA ILE A 12 -8.33 5.63 11.68
C ILE A 12 -6.88 5.60 11.23
N ASN A 13 -6.58 5.02 10.06
CA ASN A 13 -5.23 4.96 9.53
C ASN A 13 -4.70 6.35 9.16
N ILE A 14 -5.53 7.18 8.54
CA ILE A 14 -5.19 8.58 8.22
C ILE A 14 -4.89 9.36 9.51
N GLU A 15 -5.72 9.21 10.53
CA GLU A 15 -5.52 9.88 11.83
C GLU A 15 -4.22 9.44 12.52
N LYS A 16 -3.89 8.15 12.47
CA LYS A 16 -2.71 7.59 13.14
C LYS A 16 -1.39 7.78 12.38
N HIS A 17 -1.43 7.70 11.05
CA HIS A 17 -0.24 7.58 10.21
C HIS A 17 -0.15 8.64 9.12
N GLY A 18 -1.17 9.50 8.97
CA GLY A 18 -1.18 10.59 7.99
C GLY A 18 -1.33 10.13 6.55
N ILE A 19 -1.66 8.85 6.31
CA ILE A 19 -1.77 8.28 4.95
C ILE A 19 -3.07 7.51 4.76
N SER A 20 -3.69 7.73 3.60
CA SER A 20 -4.88 7.00 3.18
C SER A 20 -4.51 5.68 2.51
N PHE A 21 -5.37 4.67 2.60
CA PHE A 21 -5.19 3.42 1.88
C PHE A 21 -5.20 3.62 0.35
N LYS A 22 -5.97 4.59 -0.15
CA LYS A 22 -5.94 4.97 -1.57
C LYS A 22 -4.54 5.43 -2.01
N SER A 23 -3.88 6.24 -1.20
CA SER A 23 -2.50 6.67 -1.47
C SER A 23 -1.51 5.52 -1.30
N ALA A 24 -1.66 4.73 -0.23
CA ALA A 24 -0.77 3.61 0.06
C ALA A 24 -0.83 2.48 -0.96
N ALA A 25 -1.99 2.25 -1.61
CA ALA A 25 -2.13 1.27 -2.69
C ALA A 25 -1.20 1.54 -3.89
N ARG A 26 -0.58 2.72 -3.97
CA ARG A 26 0.44 3.00 -4.99
C ARG A 26 1.70 2.15 -4.82
N VAL A 27 1.97 1.63 -3.62
CA VAL A 27 3.12 0.78 -3.33
C VAL A 27 3.15 -0.50 -4.19
N PHE A 28 1.99 -0.96 -4.66
CA PHE A 28 1.91 -2.14 -5.53
C PHE A 28 2.42 -1.88 -6.95
N PHE A 29 2.65 -0.62 -7.33
CA PHE A 29 3.29 -0.23 -8.59
C PHE A 29 4.80 -0.02 -8.47
N ASP A 30 5.35 -0.18 -7.27
CA ASP A 30 6.78 -0.29 -7.07
C ASP A 30 7.26 -1.68 -7.50
N TYR A 31 8.11 -1.71 -8.52
CA TYR A 31 8.73 -2.92 -9.05
C TYR A 31 9.83 -3.46 -8.12
N ASP A 32 10.44 -2.60 -7.31
CA ASP A 32 11.51 -2.95 -6.38
C ASP A 32 10.98 -3.26 -4.96
N ARG A 33 9.66 -3.29 -4.78
CA ARG A 33 9.01 -3.56 -3.48
C ARG A 33 9.52 -4.85 -2.86
N ILE A 34 9.66 -4.85 -1.53
CA ILE A 34 9.80 -6.06 -0.73
C ILE A 34 8.39 -6.51 -0.37
N GLU A 35 8.10 -7.79 -0.56
CA GLU A 35 6.84 -8.41 -0.12
C GLU A 35 7.18 -9.70 0.61
N TYR A 36 6.57 -9.93 1.78
CA TYR A 36 6.75 -11.16 2.54
C TYR A 36 5.48 -11.52 3.33
N TYR A 37 5.35 -12.81 3.62
CA TYR A 37 4.24 -13.37 4.38
C TYR A 37 4.38 -13.02 5.87
N ASP A 38 3.30 -12.48 6.46
CA ASP A 38 3.24 -12.09 7.87
C ASP A 38 2.73 -13.28 8.70
N GLU A 39 3.63 -14.20 9.07
CA GLU A 39 3.30 -15.41 9.82
C GLU A 39 2.57 -15.09 11.14
N GLU A 40 2.95 -14.02 11.82
CA GLU A 40 2.39 -13.65 13.13
C GLU A 40 0.92 -13.26 13.05
N ASN A 41 0.52 -12.59 11.96
CA ASN A 41 -0.86 -12.11 11.79
C ASN A 41 -1.71 -12.97 10.84
N SER A 42 -1.18 -14.09 10.33
CA SER A 42 -1.86 -14.93 9.35
C SER A 42 -2.61 -16.15 9.90
N ASN A 43 -2.90 -16.16 11.21
CA ASN A 43 -3.60 -17.28 11.86
C ASN A 43 -5.04 -17.53 11.38
N VAL A 44 -5.71 -16.50 10.84
CA VAL A 44 -7.13 -16.55 10.42
C VAL A 44 -7.29 -16.29 8.92
N GLU A 45 -6.46 -15.42 8.37
CA GLU A 45 -6.43 -15.06 6.95
C GLU A 45 -4.98 -14.79 6.57
N ASP A 46 -4.56 -15.16 5.36
CA ASP A 46 -3.21 -14.88 4.89
C ASP A 46 -2.99 -13.38 4.78
N ARG A 47 -1.91 -12.90 5.40
CA ARG A 47 -1.49 -11.50 5.40
C ARG A 47 -0.07 -11.37 4.91
N TYR A 48 0.15 -10.24 4.27
CA TYR A 48 1.41 -9.91 3.64
C TYR A 48 1.79 -8.48 3.98
N ASP A 49 3.08 -8.29 4.20
CA ASP A 49 3.71 -7.00 4.42
C ASP A 49 4.43 -6.57 3.16
N ILE A 50 4.32 -5.28 2.82
CA ILE A 50 5.05 -4.65 1.74
C ILE A 50 5.88 -3.50 2.28
N ILE A 51 7.14 -3.43 1.86
CA ILE A 51 7.96 -2.23 1.95
C ILE A 51 8.22 -1.74 0.53
N GLY A 52 7.79 -0.51 0.20
CA GLY A 52 7.98 0.02 -1.15
C GLY A 52 7.89 1.53 -1.24
N ASP A 53 8.40 2.06 -2.34
CA ASP A 53 8.56 3.48 -2.63
C ASP A 53 7.40 4.01 -3.50
N LEU A 54 6.82 5.14 -3.12
CA LEU A 54 5.72 5.76 -3.87
C LEU A 54 6.16 6.51 -5.13
N SER A 55 7.47 6.78 -5.30
CA SER A 55 8.03 7.51 -6.43
C SER A 55 7.74 6.81 -7.76
N ALA A 56 7.75 5.46 -7.79
CA ALA A 56 7.46 4.65 -8.97
C ALA A 56 6.04 4.86 -9.53
N GLY A 57 5.09 5.31 -8.69
CA GLY A 57 3.70 5.59 -9.08
C GLY A 57 3.43 7.05 -9.48
N THR A 58 4.44 7.93 -9.45
CA THR A 58 4.28 9.36 -9.74
C THR A 58 4.62 9.66 -11.20
N ALA A 59 3.61 9.75 -12.05
CA ALA A 59 3.77 10.40 -13.35
C ALA A 59 3.90 11.91 -13.12
N GLN A 60 5.05 12.51 -13.48
CA GLN A 60 5.17 13.96 -13.55
C GLN A 60 4.29 14.47 -14.68
N ILE A 61 3.09 14.95 -14.37
CA ILE A 61 2.29 15.67 -15.35
C ILE A 61 2.86 17.10 -15.38
N GLU A 62 3.59 17.43 -16.45
CA GLU A 62 3.97 18.79 -16.77
C GLU A 62 2.70 19.64 -16.93
N ARG A 63 2.35 20.39 -15.88
CA ARG A 63 1.70 21.73 -15.89
C ARG A 63 1.03 21.96 -14.54
N ASN A 64 1.69 22.73 -13.67
CA ASN A 64 1.11 23.66 -12.67
C ASN A 64 -0.17 23.26 -11.91
N THR A 65 -0.41 21.96 -11.75
CA THR A 65 -1.52 21.43 -10.97
C THR A 65 -0.90 20.43 -10.01
N GLU A 66 -0.41 20.94 -8.89
CA GLU A 66 -0.25 20.13 -7.68
C GLU A 66 -1.66 19.64 -7.31
N ILE A 67 -2.12 18.55 -7.92
CA ILE A 67 -3.23 17.78 -7.38
C ILE A 67 -2.65 17.08 -6.16
N MET A 68 -2.62 17.80 -5.04
CA MET A 68 -2.20 17.31 -3.73
C MET A 68 -3.11 16.13 -3.32
N ILE A 69 -2.79 14.93 -3.77
CA ILE A 69 -3.26 13.69 -3.15
C ILE A 69 -2.26 13.35 -2.05
N GLY A 70 -2.26 14.18 -0.99
CA GLY A 70 -1.30 14.13 0.11
C GLY A 70 0.06 14.73 -0.24
N ASN A 71 0.71 15.34 0.74
CA ASN A 71 2.10 15.80 0.65
C ASN A 71 3.05 14.60 0.56
N ILE A 72 3.02 13.87 -0.56
CA ILE A 72 3.95 12.77 -0.83
C ILE A 72 5.25 13.42 -1.29
N LYS A 73 6.23 13.52 -0.40
CA LYS A 73 7.58 13.92 -0.79
C LYS A 73 8.21 12.73 -1.51
N SER A 74 9.06 13.00 -2.47
CA SER A 74 9.63 12.05 -3.44
C SER A 74 10.52 10.93 -2.87
N ASP A 75 10.46 10.65 -1.55
CA ASP A 75 11.26 9.63 -0.85
C ASP A 75 10.42 8.86 0.20
N ASP A 76 9.11 8.77 0.00
CA ASP A 76 8.20 8.18 0.97
C ASP A 76 8.08 6.67 0.78
N VAL A 77 9.06 5.94 1.33
CA VAL A 77 8.95 4.49 1.52
C VAL A 77 7.86 4.21 2.55
N LEU A 78 6.92 3.35 2.19
CA LEU A 78 5.83 2.89 3.04
C LEU A 78 6.05 1.46 3.51
N PHE A 79 5.43 1.17 4.64
CA PHE A 79 5.11 -0.17 5.11
C PHE A 79 3.59 -0.37 5.00
N VAL A 80 3.15 -1.39 4.27
CA VAL A 80 1.73 -1.69 4.01
C VAL A 80 1.42 -3.13 4.36
N VAL A 81 0.32 -3.34 5.08
CA VAL A 81 -0.21 -4.68 5.39
C VAL A 81 -1.46 -4.91 4.56
N TYR A 82 -1.56 -6.06 3.90
CA TYR A 82 -2.73 -6.43 3.11
C TYR A 82 -3.06 -7.92 3.19
N THR A 83 -4.22 -8.28 2.66
CA THR A 83 -4.66 -9.66 2.44
C THR A 83 -5.27 -9.79 1.04
N GLU A 84 -5.24 -11.00 0.47
CA GLU A 84 -5.83 -11.31 -0.82
C GLU A 84 -7.09 -12.12 -0.65
N ARG A 85 -8.15 -11.77 -1.40
CA ARG A 85 -9.44 -12.47 -1.34
C ARG A 85 -10.06 -12.57 -2.71
N ILE A 86 -10.70 -13.69 -2.98
CA ILE A 86 -11.51 -13.88 -4.19
C ILE A 86 -12.92 -13.36 -3.92
N ARG A 87 -13.44 -12.52 -4.82
CA ARG A 87 -14.85 -12.11 -4.85
C ARG A 87 -15.52 -12.58 -6.11
N LYS A 88 -16.85 -12.75 -6.07
CA LYS A 88 -17.66 -12.98 -7.27
C LYS A 88 -18.29 -11.67 -7.70
N ASN A 89 -18.13 -11.31 -8.96
CA ASN A 89 -18.82 -10.16 -9.54
C ASN A 89 -20.28 -10.51 -9.91
N GLU A 90 -21.03 -9.53 -10.42
CA GLU A 90 -22.45 -9.69 -10.78
C GLU A 90 -22.70 -10.79 -11.84
N ASN A 91 -21.68 -11.11 -12.64
CA ASN A 91 -21.73 -12.16 -13.66
C ASN A 91 -21.30 -13.54 -13.11
N GLY A 92 -21.02 -13.64 -11.80
CA GLY A 92 -20.54 -14.85 -11.14
C GLY A 92 -19.05 -15.15 -11.37
N ALA A 93 -18.31 -14.27 -12.07
CA ALA A 93 -16.88 -14.45 -12.30
C ALA A 93 -16.08 -14.11 -11.04
N GLU A 94 -15.08 -14.93 -10.76
CA GLU A 94 -14.15 -14.75 -9.65
C GLU A 94 -13.12 -13.66 -9.99
N ILE A 95 -12.93 -12.72 -9.07
CA ILE A 95 -11.99 -11.61 -9.18
C ILE A 95 -11.09 -11.59 -7.94
N ASP A 96 -9.80 -11.41 -8.16
CA ASP A 96 -8.84 -11.23 -7.09
C ASP A 96 -8.90 -9.79 -6.58
N VAL A 97 -9.04 -9.65 -5.26
CA VAL A 97 -9.16 -8.37 -4.57
C VAL A 97 -8.10 -8.28 -3.49
N THR A 98 -7.29 -7.23 -3.59
CA THR A 98 -6.28 -6.86 -2.60
C THR A 98 -6.94 -5.95 -1.57
N ARG A 99 -7.05 -6.42 -0.33
CA ARG A 99 -7.63 -5.64 0.77
C ARG A 99 -6.53 -5.05 1.64
N LEU A 100 -6.44 -3.72 1.69
CA LEU A 100 -5.49 -3.04 2.57
C LEU A 100 -5.99 -3.05 4.02
N ILE A 101 -5.07 -3.37 4.93
CA ILE A 101 -5.30 -3.55 6.36
C ILE A 101 -4.65 -2.42 7.15
N SER A 102 -3.43 -2.02 6.82
CA SER A 102 -2.67 -0.97 7.51
C SER A 102 -1.69 -0.32 6.56
N ALA A 103 -1.35 0.94 6.79
CA ALA A 103 -0.31 1.64 6.03
C ALA A 103 0.35 2.72 6.89
N ARG A 104 1.68 2.78 6.86
CA ARG A 104 2.46 3.83 7.52
C ARG A 104 3.75 4.12 6.74
N TYR A 105 4.39 5.23 7.05
CA TYR A 105 5.77 5.46 6.61
C TYR A 105 6.69 4.37 7.19
N ALA A 106 7.62 3.90 6.36
CA ALA A 106 8.64 2.96 6.78
C ALA A 106 9.59 3.63 7.80
N THR A 107 10.00 2.84 8.79
CA THR A 107 11.04 3.20 9.75
C THR A 107 12.39 3.34 9.04
N ASN A 108 13.37 3.96 9.71
CA ASN A 108 14.72 4.07 9.16
C ASN A 108 15.35 2.69 8.86
N PHE A 109 15.04 1.68 9.68
CA PHE A 109 15.51 0.32 9.45
C PHE A 109 14.89 -0.31 8.21
N GLU A 110 13.57 -0.22 8.04
CA GLU A 110 12.86 -0.72 6.85
C GLU A 110 13.28 0.01 5.58
N ARG A 111 13.52 1.32 5.65
CA ARG A 111 14.12 2.10 4.55
C ARG A 111 15.51 1.58 4.20
N GLY A 112 16.33 1.29 5.21
CA GLY A 112 17.64 0.68 5.04
C GLY A 112 17.57 -0.70 4.39
N LEU A 113 16.59 -1.53 4.76
CA LEU A 113 16.35 -2.82 4.12
C LEU A 113 15.93 -2.66 2.65
N TYR A 114 15.06 -1.69 2.35
CA TYR A 114 14.56 -1.45 1.00
C TYR A 114 15.67 -0.99 0.06
N TYR A 115 16.44 0.05 0.42
CA TYR A 115 17.53 0.56 -0.44
C TYR A 115 18.82 -0.26 -0.35
N GLY A 116 19.04 -0.99 0.73
CA GLY A 116 20.21 -1.85 0.96
C GLY A 116 20.14 -3.21 0.26
N LYS A 117 19.17 -3.43 -0.63
CA LYS A 117 19.08 -4.62 -1.50
C LYS A 117 20.23 -4.77 -2.50
N TYR A 118 21.08 -3.75 -2.64
CA TYR A 118 22.15 -3.66 -3.63
C TYR A 118 23.52 -3.46 -2.97
#